data_AF-A0A0D6LQ55-F1
#
_entry.id   AF-A0A0D6LQ55-F1
#
_cell.length_a   1.000
_cell.length_b   1.000
_cell.length_c   1.000
_cell.angle_alpha   90.00
_cell.angle_beta   90.00
_cell.angle_gamma   90.00
#
_symmetry.space_group_name_H-M   'P 1'
#
loop_
_entity.id
_entity.type
_entity.pdbx_description
1 polymer ?
#
loop_
_entity_poly.entity_id
_entity_poly.type
_entity_poly.pdbx_seq_one_letter_code
_entity_poly.pdbx_strand_id
1 'polypeptide(L)'
;MQNRSAPATAEVRSDDGTNPWKMSFFFKVQADSTLHPEERKRILHLHAEQNRRSALKDGFDMLMDMIPDLHSGGVKPTNAVVLAKGAEHIRHLTALRDDQVVQRAALNEKIARLNQKISVLQSNLPSSSGTSSSKLEPRAALEAFYDRYTKESSRKDYRFWVVSFF
;
A
#
# COMPACT_ATOMS: atom_id res chain seq x y z
N MET A 1 46.03 0.18 27.46
CA MET A 1 45.28 0.50 26.23
C MET A 1 44.69 -0.81 25.70
N GLN A 2 43.52 -1.17 26.20
CA GLN A 2 42.19 -0.89 25.62
C GLN A 2 41.88 -1.82 24.43
N ASN A 3 40.89 -2.70 24.66
CA ASN A 3 39.81 -3.07 23.73
C ASN A 3 40.18 -3.93 22.50
N ARG A 4 39.38 -4.89 22.03
CA ARG A 4 37.98 -5.25 22.32
C ARG A 4 37.72 -6.62 21.70
N SER A 5 37.01 -7.48 22.42
CA SER A 5 36.31 -8.64 21.86
C SER A 5 35.10 -8.22 21.01
N ALA A 6 34.66 -9.16 20.15
CA ALA A 6 33.36 -9.31 19.46
C ALA A 6 33.30 -8.92 17.95
N PRO A 7 32.33 -9.43 17.15
CA PRO A 7 31.51 -10.65 17.32
C PRO A 7 31.41 -11.56 16.07
N ALA A 8 30.81 -12.73 16.31
CA ALA A 8 30.15 -13.66 15.39
C ALA A 8 29.88 -13.15 13.97
N THR A 9 30.51 -13.80 12.98
CA THR A 9 30.06 -13.76 11.60
C THR A 9 28.69 -14.39 11.51
N ALA A 10 27.68 -13.51 11.35
CA ALA A 10 26.38 -13.71 10.74
C ALA A 10 25.91 -15.16 10.63
N GLU A 11 25.00 -15.53 11.55
CA GLU A 11 24.04 -16.59 11.28
C GLU A 11 23.36 -16.30 9.95
N VAL A 12 23.66 -17.13 8.95
CA VAL A 12 22.88 -17.20 7.71
C VAL A 12 21.50 -17.69 8.12
N ARG A 13 20.59 -16.72 8.27
CA ARG A 13 19.16 -16.95 8.47
C ARG A 13 18.69 -17.91 7.37
N SER A 14 18.35 -19.12 7.76
CA SER A 14 17.67 -20.11 6.93
C SER A 14 16.34 -19.52 6.47
N ASP A 15 16.34 -18.87 5.32
CA ASP A 15 15.12 -18.57 4.60
C ASP A 15 14.68 -19.89 3.96
N ASP A 16 13.95 -20.68 4.73
CA ASP A 16 13.19 -21.85 4.29
C ASP A 16 12.01 -21.36 3.44
N GLY A 17 12.35 -20.74 2.31
CA GLY A 17 11.46 -20.58 1.18
C GLY A 17 11.48 -21.90 0.44
N THR A 18 10.56 -22.79 0.79
CA THR A 18 10.26 -24.02 0.07
C THR A 18 9.95 -23.65 -1.39
N ASN A 19 10.99 -23.61 -2.23
CA ASN A 19 10.86 -23.39 -3.65
C ASN A 19 10.13 -24.62 -4.21
N PRO A 20 8.87 -24.52 -4.66
CA PRO A 20 8.10 -25.67 -5.13
C PRO A 20 8.69 -26.29 -6.41
N TRP A 21 9.59 -25.56 -7.07
CA TRP A 21 10.34 -25.97 -8.25
C TRP A 21 11.71 -26.59 -7.94
N LYS A 22 12.10 -26.69 -6.65
CA LYS A 22 13.32 -27.42 -6.24
C LYS A 22 13.00 -28.91 -6.21
N MET A 23 12.74 -29.38 -7.42
CA MET A 23 12.49 -30.75 -7.81
C MET A 23 13.42 -31.71 -7.09
N SER A 24 12.83 -32.75 -6.52
CA SER A 24 13.45 -34.03 -6.19
C SER A 24 13.98 -34.75 -7.45
N PHE A 25 14.72 -34.03 -8.30
CA PHE A 25 15.49 -34.54 -9.42
C PHE A 25 16.64 -35.36 -8.85
N PHE A 26 16.34 -36.58 -8.46
CA PHE A 26 17.13 -37.80 -8.59
C PHE A 26 16.40 -38.88 -7.79
N PHE A 27 15.13 -39.14 -8.12
CA PHE A 27 14.52 -40.41 -7.75
C PHE A 27 15.25 -41.51 -8.51
N LYS A 28 16.07 -42.22 -7.72
CA LYS A 28 16.89 -43.35 -8.10
C LYS A 28 15.95 -44.42 -8.64
N VAL A 29 15.75 -44.45 -9.96
CA VAL A 29 15.28 -45.67 -10.63
C VAL A 29 16.29 -46.72 -10.19
N GLN A 30 15.84 -47.65 -9.34
CA GLN A 30 16.67 -48.78 -8.93
C GLN A 30 17.23 -49.34 -10.23
N ALA A 31 18.56 -49.33 -10.31
CA ALA A 31 19.23 -49.92 -11.44
C ALA A 31 19.03 -51.43 -11.29
N ASP A 32 17.87 -51.92 -11.71
CA ASP A 32 17.70 -53.34 -11.88
C ASP A 32 18.68 -53.71 -12.99
N SER A 33 19.78 -54.33 -12.58
CA SER A 33 20.93 -54.68 -13.41
C SER A 33 20.56 -55.72 -14.49
N THR A 34 19.32 -56.22 -14.46
CA THR A 34 18.75 -57.13 -15.45
C THR A 34 18.12 -56.42 -16.66
N LEU A 35 17.84 -55.11 -16.56
CA LEU A 35 17.20 -54.34 -17.64
C LEU A 35 18.20 -53.92 -18.72
N HIS A 36 17.85 -54.23 -19.96
CA HIS A 36 18.61 -53.82 -21.15
C HIS A 36 18.79 -52.29 -21.18
N PRO A 37 19.98 -51.75 -21.54
CA PRO A 37 20.26 -50.31 -21.47
C PRO A 37 19.24 -49.43 -22.20
N GLU A 38 18.66 -49.90 -23.30
CA GLU A 38 17.65 -49.16 -24.05
C GLU A 38 16.30 -49.06 -23.31
N GLU A 39 15.90 -50.11 -22.59
CA GLU A 39 14.69 -50.06 -21.76
C GLU A 39 14.88 -49.11 -20.56
N ARG A 40 16.08 -49.07 -19.99
CA ARG A 40 16.42 -48.10 -18.93
C ARG A 40 16.31 -46.66 -19.42
N LYS A 41 16.83 -46.35 -20.61
CA LYS A 41 16.69 -45.00 -21.22
C LYS A 41 15.22 -44.67 -21.44
N ARG A 42 14.44 -45.60 -22.00
CA ARG A 42 13.00 -45.42 -22.23
C ARG A 42 12.24 -45.08 -20.95
N ILE A 43 12.50 -45.82 -19.86
CA ILE A 43 11.87 -45.58 -18.55
C ILE A 43 12.24 -44.20 -18.01
N LEU A 44 13.52 -43.81 -18.08
CA LEU A 44 13.97 -42.50 -17.62
C LEU A 44 13.32 -41.36 -18.42
N HIS A 45 13.24 -41.51 -19.75
CA HIS A 45 12.55 -40.55 -20.61
C HIS A 45 11.06 -40.46 -20.26
N LEU A 46 10.39 -41.59 -20.04
CA LEU A 46 8.97 -41.61 -19.65
C LEU A 46 8.74 -40.92 -18.29
N HIS A 47 9.60 -41.18 -17.30
CA HIS A 47 9.51 -40.54 -15.99
C HIS A 47 9.77 -39.04 -16.07
N ALA A 48 10.78 -38.61 -16.83
CA ALA A 48 11.08 -37.20 -17.05
C ALA A 48 9.88 -36.48 -17.70
N GLU A 49 9.26 -37.08 -18.71
CA GLU A 49 8.06 -36.53 -19.35
C GLU A 49 6.86 -36.52 -18.41
N GLN A 50 6.67 -37.56 -17.60
CA GLN A 50 5.60 -37.59 -16.61
C GLN A 50 5.76 -36.47 -15.58
N ASN A 51 6.98 -36.26 -15.06
CA ASN A 51 7.27 -35.16 -14.14
C ASN A 51 7.01 -33.79 -14.80
N ARG A 52 7.43 -33.61 -16.06
CA ARG A 52 7.15 -32.40 -16.83
C ARG A 52 5.64 -32.16 -16.97
N ARG A 53 4.86 -33.20 -17.24
CA ARG A 53 3.39 -33.11 -17.34
C ARG A 53 2.72 -32.80 -16.01
N SER A 54 3.19 -33.38 -14.91
CA SER A 54 2.70 -33.06 -13.56
C SER A 54 2.96 -31.59 -13.21
N ALA A 55 4.19 -31.10 -13.43
CA ALA A 55 4.52 -29.70 -13.17
C ALA A 55 3.69 -28.71 -14.01
N LEU A 56 3.37 -29.06 -15.28
CA LEU A 56 2.45 -28.27 -16.09
C LEU A 56 1.04 -28.26 -15.50
N LYS A 57 0.53 -29.42 -15.08
CA LYS A 57 -0.79 -29.52 -14.47
C LYS A 57 -0.89 -28.66 -13.22
N ASP A 58 0.09 -28.75 -12.33
CA ASP A 58 0.13 -27.96 -11.09
C ASP A 58 0.14 -26.45 -11.41
N GLY A 59 0.92 -26.04 -12.41
CA GLY A 59 0.92 -24.65 -12.87
C GLY A 59 -0.43 -24.19 -13.45
N PHE A 60 -1.16 -25.06 -14.14
CA PHE A 60 -2.52 -24.76 -14.60
C PHE A 60 -3.51 -24.67 -13.44
N ASP A 61 -3.44 -25.56 -12.46
CA ASP A 61 -4.29 -25.52 -11.26
C ASP A 61 -4.10 -24.20 -10.50
N MET A 62 -2.84 -23.77 -10.29
CA MET A 62 -2.53 -22.46 -9.71
C MET A 62 -3.09 -21.29 -10.54
N LEU A 63 -2.97 -21.37 -11.86
CA LEU A 63 -3.47 -20.34 -12.76
C LEU A 63 -5.01 -20.24 -12.68
N MET A 64 -5.70 -21.37 -12.57
CA MET A 64 -7.16 -21.40 -12.44
C MET A 64 -7.64 -20.75 -11.14
N ASP A 65 -6.88 -20.88 -10.04
CA ASP A 65 -7.21 -20.25 -8.75
C ASP A 65 -7.04 -18.72 -8.77
N MET A 66 -6.10 -18.20 -9.56
CA MET A 66 -5.86 -16.75 -9.66
C MET A 66 -6.86 -16.03 -10.58
N ILE A 67 -7.46 -16.74 -11.55
CA ILE A 67 -8.36 -16.13 -12.52
C ILE A 67 -9.80 -16.16 -11.99
N PRO A 68 -10.47 -15.00 -11.85
CA PRO A 68 -11.87 -14.97 -11.41
C PRO A 68 -12.82 -15.58 -12.43
N ASP A 69 -13.95 -16.11 -11.95
CA ASP A 69 -15.10 -16.58 -12.74
C ASP A 69 -14.79 -17.63 -13.82
N LEU A 70 -13.71 -18.38 -13.65
CA LEU A 70 -13.26 -19.34 -14.65
C LEU A 70 -14.16 -20.58 -14.75
N HIS A 71 -14.85 -20.93 -13.67
CA HIS A 71 -15.77 -22.08 -13.58
C HIS A 71 -17.21 -21.64 -13.88
N SER A 72 -17.51 -21.44 -15.16
CA SER A 72 -18.89 -21.18 -15.59
C SER A 72 -19.70 -22.49 -15.59
N GLY A 73 -20.62 -22.65 -14.63
CA GLY A 73 -21.60 -23.73 -14.63
C GLY A 73 -21.09 -25.10 -14.14
N GLY A 74 -20.06 -25.12 -13.29
CA GLY A 74 -19.56 -26.35 -12.66
C GLY A 74 -18.74 -27.28 -13.57
N VAL A 75 -18.44 -26.84 -14.81
CA VAL A 75 -17.59 -27.58 -15.76
C VAL A 75 -16.17 -27.06 -15.67
N LYS A 76 -15.19 -27.99 -15.68
CA LYS A 76 -13.77 -27.63 -15.69
C LYS A 76 -13.41 -26.96 -17.02
N PRO A 77 -12.79 -25.76 -16.99
CA PRO A 77 -12.39 -25.05 -18.19
C PRO A 77 -11.33 -25.84 -18.97
N THR A 78 -11.31 -25.71 -20.30
CA THR A 78 -10.25 -26.29 -21.12
C THR A 78 -8.96 -25.47 -21.01
N ASN A 79 -7.79 -26.08 -21.21
CA ASN A 79 -6.50 -25.36 -21.14
C ASN A 79 -6.46 -24.09 -22.01
N ALA A 80 -7.08 -24.14 -23.20
CA ALA A 80 -7.17 -22.98 -24.08
C ALA A 80 -7.99 -21.84 -23.47
N VAL A 81 -9.10 -22.16 -22.81
CA VAL A 81 -9.94 -21.16 -22.10
C VAL A 81 -9.19 -20.57 -20.92
N VAL A 82 -8.48 -21.38 -20.12
CA VAL A 82 -7.67 -20.91 -19.00
C VAL A 82 -6.64 -19.88 -19.49
N LEU A 83 -5.91 -20.19 -20.57
CA LEU A 83 -4.90 -19.28 -21.12
C LEU A 83 -5.52 -17.99 -21.67
N ALA A 84 -6.65 -18.10 -22.38
CA ALA A 84 -7.34 -16.94 -22.94
C ALA A 84 -7.85 -15.99 -21.83
N LYS A 85 -8.49 -16.55 -20.79
CA LYS A 85 -8.98 -15.80 -19.64
C LYS A 85 -7.84 -15.23 -18.80
N GLY A 86 -6.73 -15.95 -18.65
CA GLY A 86 -5.53 -15.45 -17.99
C GLY A 86 -4.96 -14.22 -18.70
N ALA A 87 -4.86 -14.27 -20.04
CA ALA A 87 -4.40 -13.12 -20.81
C ALA A 87 -5.36 -11.92 -20.73
N GLU A 88 -6.68 -12.18 -20.72
CA GLU A 88 -7.69 -11.15 -20.49
C GLU A 88 -7.55 -10.51 -19.09
N HIS A 89 -7.38 -11.32 -18.06
CA HIS A 89 -7.23 -10.86 -16.69
C HIS A 89 -5.96 -10.01 -16.52
N ILE A 90 -4.83 -10.40 -17.12
CA ILE A 90 -3.61 -9.58 -17.13
C ILE A 90 -3.89 -8.21 -17.75
N ARG A 91 -4.52 -8.16 -18.94
CA ARG A 91 -4.85 -6.88 -19.59
C ARG A 91 -5.75 -6.01 -18.72
N HIS A 92 -6.74 -6.62 -18.07
CA HIS A 92 -7.63 -5.93 -17.13
C HIS A 92 -6.86 -5.34 -15.95
N LEU A 93 -6.01 -6.13 -15.28
CA LEU A 93 -5.19 -5.66 -14.16
C LEU A 93 -4.23 -4.54 -14.57
N THR A 94 -3.61 -4.64 -15.75
CA THR A 94 -2.75 -3.57 -16.29
C THR A 94 -3.53 -2.27 -16.46
N ALA A 95 -4.70 -2.33 -17.10
CA ALA A 95 -5.56 -1.16 -17.30
C ALA A 95 -6.04 -0.57 -15.97
N LEU A 96 -6.45 -1.40 -15.01
CA LEU A 96 -6.85 -0.95 -13.67
C LEU A 96 -5.71 -0.25 -12.93
N ARG A 97 -4.49 -0.81 -13.01
CA ARG A 97 -3.29 -0.18 -12.45
C ARG A 97 -3.04 1.19 -13.08
N ASP A 98 -3.16 1.31 -14.40
CA ASP A 98 -2.94 2.58 -15.10
C ASP A 98 -3.97 3.64 -14.71
N ASP A 99 -5.26 3.26 -14.61
CA ASP A 99 -6.31 4.15 -14.11
C ASP A 99 -6.02 4.62 -12.67
N GLN A 100 -5.63 3.71 -11.77
CA GLN A 100 -5.26 4.06 -10.41
C GLN A 100 -4.07 5.03 -10.34
N VAL A 101 -3.08 4.90 -11.23
CA VAL A 101 -1.95 5.83 -11.32
C VAL A 101 -2.43 7.23 -11.70
N VAL A 102 -3.32 7.34 -12.70
CA VAL A 102 -3.92 8.62 -13.10
C VAL A 102 -4.72 9.24 -11.96
N GLN A 103 -5.56 8.47 -11.28
CA GLN A 103 -6.34 8.95 -10.14
C GLN A 103 -5.44 9.45 -9.00
N ARG A 104 -4.36 8.73 -8.67
CA ARG A 104 -3.38 9.15 -7.66
C ARG A 104 -2.70 10.46 -8.05
N ALA A 105 -2.33 10.62 -9.31
CA ALA A 105 -1.73 11.87 -9.80
C ALA A 105 -2.71 13.05 -9.65
N ALA A 106 -3.97 12.87 -10.03
CA ALA A 106 -5.01 13.91 -9.90
C ALA A 106 -5.26 14.30 -8.43
N LEU A 107 -5.27 13.32 -7.52
CA LEU A 107 -5.39 13.59 -6.07
C LEU A 107 -4.18 14.36 -5.53
N ASN A 108 -2.96 14.00 -5.93
CA ASN A 108 -1.75 14.73 -5.55
C ASN A 108 -1.77 16.17 -6.06
N GLU A 109 -2.24 16.41 -7.29
CA GLU A 109 -2.41 17.76 -7.82
C GLU A 109 -3.44 18.55 -7.00
N LYS A 110 -4.55 17.91 -6.60
CA LYS A 110 -5.56 18.53 -5.73
C LYS A 110 -4.97 18.90 -4.36
N ILE A 111 -4.15 18.03 -3.77
CA ILE A 111 -3.44 18.31 -2.50
C ILE A 111 -2.51 19.50 -2.68
N ALA A 112 -1.68 19.52 -3.74
CA ALA A 112 -0.76 20.63 -4.02
C ALA A 112 -1.51 21.97 -4.17
N ARG A 113 -2.62 21.97 -4.91
CA ARG A 113 -3.47 23.16 -5.10
C ARG A 113 -4.06 23.66 -3.77
N LEU A 114 -4.51 22.76 -2.91
CA LEU A 114 -5.04 23.14 -1.59
C LEU A 114 -3.93 23.67 -0.67
N ASN A 115 -2.76 23.04 -0.66
CA ASN A 115 -1.61 23.51 0.11
C ASN A 115 -1.16 24.91 -0.35
N GLN A 116 -1.17 25.18 -1.65
CA GLN A 116 -0.88 26.51 -2.18
C GLN A 116 -1.91 27.54 -1.69
N LYS A 117 -3.21 27.22 -1.73
CA LYS A 117 -4.26 28.10 -1.21
C LYS A 117 -4.08 28.39 0.28
N ILE A 118 -3.77 27.36 1.07
CA ILE A 118 -3.50 27.50 2.51
C ILE A 118 -2.32 28.44 2.74
N SER A 119 -1.21 28.22 2.01
CA SER A 119 -0.01 29.06 2.13
C SER A 119 -0.30 30.53 1.80
N VAL A 120 -1.06 30.81 0.74
CA VAL A 120 -1.49 32.17 0.39
C VAL A 120 -2.36 32.79 1.48
N LEU A 121 -3.31 32.04 2.04
CA LEU A 121 -4.14 32.56 3.12
C LEU A 121 -3.30 32.87 4.37
N GLN A 122 -2.39 31.96 4.74
CA GLN A 122 -1.49 32.15 5.87
C GLN A 122 -0.55 33.36 5.70
N SER A 123 -0.06 33.62 4.49
CA SER A 123 0.80 34.78 4.22
C SER A 123 0.06 36.11 4.25
N ASN A 124 -1.26 36.11 3.99
CA ASN A 124 -2.10 37.30 4.05
C ASN A 124 -2.61 37.60 5.48
N LEU A 125 -2.40 36.68 6.44
CA LEU A 125 -2.70 36.95 7.83
C LEU A 125 -1.58 37.84 8.42
N PRO A 126 -1.92 38.87 9.21
CA PRO A 126 -0.91 39.60 9.97
C PRO A 126 -0.16 38.61 10.88
N SER A 127 1.16 38.78 11.04
CA SER A 127 2.12 37.83 11.66
C SER A 127 1.84 37.37 13.11
N SER A 128 0.63 37.51 13.66
CA SER A 128 0.20 37.00 14.96
C SER A 128 -0.52 35.65 14.84
N SER A 129 0.11 34.67 14.18
CA SER A 129 -0.38 33.29 14.12
C SER A 129 0.72 32.27 14.41
N GLY A 130 1.83 32.71 15.01
CA GLY A 130 2.78 31.85 15.70
C GLY A 130 2.47 31.88 17.19
N THR A 131 2.41 30.73 17.82
CA THR A 131 2.18 30.50 19.25
C THR A 131 2.97 31.45 20.17
N SER A 132 2.32 32.50 20.68
CA SER A 132 2.58 33.10 22.00
C SER A 132 1.47 34.10 22.38
N SER A 133 0.63 33.69 23.32
CA SER A 133 0.09 34.53 24.41
C SER A 133 -0.28 36.01 24.17
N SER A 134 -0.99 36.38 23.10
CA SER A 134 -1.60 37.72 22.97
C SER A 134 -3.13 37.71 23.04
N LYS A 135 -3.74 36.70 23.67
CA LYS A 135 -5.20 36.68 23.94
C LYS A 135 -5.67 37.89 24.77
N LEU A 136 -4.73 38.64 25.34
CA LEU A 136 -4.96 39.86 26.12
C LEU A 136 -5.20 41.09 25.23
N GLU A 137 -4.60 41.18 24.03
CA GLU A 137 -4.66 42.41 23.21
C GLU A 137 -6.05 42.68 22.61
N PRO A 138 -6.73 41.72 21.95
CA PRO A 138 -8.07 41.97 21.41
C PRO A 138 -9.12 42.22 22.49
N ARG A 139 -8.96 41.55 23.65
CA ARG A 139 -9.87 41.70 24.80
C ARG A 139 -9.67 43.05 25.49
N ALA A 140 -8.43 43.46 25.75
CA ALA A 140 -8.11 44.75 26.35
C ALA A 140 -8.51 45.93 25.44
N ALA A 141 -8.31 45.80 24.13
CA ALA A 141 -8.76 46.81 23.16
C ALA A 141 -10.29 46.96 23.16
N LEU A 142 -11.03 45.85 23.24
CA LEU A 142 -12.50 45.85 23.33
C LEU A 142 -12.99 46.44 24.66
N GLU A 143 -12.32 46.08 25.76
CA GLU A 143 -12.60 46.59 27.10
C GLU A 143 -12.38 48.11 27.16
N ALA A 144 -11.27 48.62 26.62
CA ALA A 144 -10.99 50.06 26.52
C ALA A 144 -12.02 50.81 25.67
N PHE A 145 -12.49 50.20 24.57
CA PHE A 145 -13.56 50.77 23.74
C PHE A 145 -14.88 50.85 24.51
N TYR A 146 -15.26 49.76 25.20
CA TYR A 146 -16.47 49.70 26.01
C TYR A 146 -16.46 50.73 27.15
N ASP A 147 -15.31 50.87 27.81
CA ASP A 147 -15.09 51.85 28.87
C ASP A 147 -15.28 53.28 28.36
N ARG A 148 -14.69 53.60 27.21
CA ARG A 148 -14.82 54.91 26.58
C ARG A 148 -16.26 55.18 26.15
N TYR A 149 -16.89 54.21 25.52
CA TYR A 149 -18.27 54.32 25.05
C TYR A 149 -19.24 54.54 26.20
N THR A 150 -19.07 53.83 27.31
CA THR A 150 -19.97 53.94 28.46
C THR A 150 -19.75 55.22 29.25
N LYS A 151 -18.50 55.70 29.36
CA LYS A 151 -18.17 57.03 29.91
C LYS A 151 -18.80 58.16 29.08
N GLU A 152 -18.76 58.07 27.76
CA GLU A 152 -19.38 59.09 26.89
C GLU A 152 -20.91 59.03 26.92
N SER A 153 -21.48 57.82 26.96
CA SER A 153 -22.94 57.61 26.98
C SER A 153 -23.56 57.97 28.33
N SER A 154 -22.85 57.73 29.45
CA SER A 154 -23.32 58.07 30.81
C SER A 154 -23.38 59.58 31.07
N ARG A 155 -22.66 60.42 30.30
CA ARG A 155 -22.80 61.89 30.35
C ARG A 155 -24.11 62.38 29.74
N LYS A 156 -24.75 61.59 28.88
CA LYS A 156 -26.01 61.92 28.20
C LYS A 156 -27.21 61.23 28.86
N ASP A 157 -27.01 60.04 29.40
CA ASP A 157 -28.05 59.27 30.07
C ASP A 157 -27.43 58.42 31.19
N TYR A 158 -27.77 58.75 32.44
CA TYR A 158 -27.17 58.14 33.64
C TYR A 158 -27.45 56.64 33.76
N ARG A 159 -28.45 56.12 33.04
CA ARG A 159 -28.77 54.68 33.01
C ARG A 159 -27.61 53.84 32.46
N PHE A 160 -26.76 54.43 31.62
CA PHE A 160 -25.55 53.77 31.13
C PHE A 160 -24.48 53.57 32.22
N TRP A 161 -24.50 54.33 33.31
CA TRP A 161 -23.56 54.13 34.41
C TRP A 161 -23.86 52.84 35.20
N VAL A 162 -25.14 52.44 35.27
CA VAL A 162 -25.60 51.25 36.00
C VAL A 162 -25.15 49.96 35.31
N VAL A 163 -25.09 49.95 33.98
CA VAL A 163 -24.67 48.77 33.18
C VAL A 163 -23.14 48.59 33.10
N SER A 164 -22.35 49.51 33.64
CA SER A 164 -20.89 49.34 33.78
C SER A 164 -20.48 48.68 35.10
N PHE A 165 -21.38 48.55 36.06
CA PHE A 165 -21.06 48.06 37.41
C PHE A 165 -21.41 46.57 37.63
N PHE A 166 -22.09 45.94 36.66
CA PHE A 166 -22.47 44.52 36.62
C PHE A 166 -21.75 43.83 35.46
#